data_AF-A0A401TRG9-F1
#
_entry.id   AF-A0A401TRG9-F1
#
_cell.length_a   1.000
_cell.length_b   1.000
_cell.length_c   1.000
_cell.angle_alpha   90.00
_cell.angle_beta   90.00
_cell.angle_gamma   90.00
#
_symmetry.space_group_name_H-M   'P 1'
#
loop_
_entity.id
_entity.type
_entity.pdbx_description
1 polymer ?
#
loop_
_entity_poly.entity_id
_entity_poly.type
_entity_poly.pdbx_seq_one_letter_code
_entity_poly.pdbx_strand_id
1 'polypeptide(L)'
;LFPPHLHVSPPQILAFKDAERKEREGIRALRQRNMSKVMGKEPGEAPTQGQVGCLCGQEASGPMLQCELCKDWFHSSCTSYPRLSQQRHLAAWWDWDTKFLCPLCLRSRRPRLEIILSLLVALQKLPVRLPEGEALQCLTERAILWQDRARRAMASKEVTTLLDQLTELRQQLHNQMVKDTIALKERSRTGHHHRK
;
A
#
# COMPACT_ATOMS: atom_id res chain seq x y z
N LEU A 1 26.50 -5.50 -2.82
CA LEU A 1 25.85 -6.51 -3.68
C LEU A 1 25.40 -5.93 -5.04
N PHE A 2 26.15 -4.97 -5.60
CA PHE A 2 26.13 -4.65 -7.03
C PHE A 2 27.57 -4.83 -7.53
N PRO A 3 27.80 -5.40 -8.72
CA PRO A 3 29.14 -5.47 -9.27
C PRO A 3 29.61 -4.05 -9.67
N PRO A 4 30.90 -3.73 -9.48
CA PRO A 4 31.40 -2.35 -9.46
C PRO A 4 31.51 -1.63 -10.82
N HIS A 5 31.00 -2.18 -11.93
CA HIS A 5 31.36 -1.67 -13.27
C HIS A 5 30.20 -1.30 -14.20
N LEU A 6 29.06 -0.92 -13.65
CA LEU A 6 28.09 -0.10 -14.39
C LEU A 6 28.21 1.34 -13.91
N HIS A 7 29.25 2.02 -14.39
CA HIS A 7 29.40 3.44 -14.15
C HIS A 7 28.29 4.19 -14.90
N VAL A 8 27.16 4.42 -14.23
CA VAL A 8 26.16 5.38 -14.71
C VAL A 8 26.83 6.75 -14.70
N SER A 9 26.76 7.47 -15.81
CA SER A 9 27.45 8.76 -15.91
C SER A 9 26.81 9.79 -14.96
N PRO A 10 27.58 10.76 -14.41
CA PRO A 10 27.03 11.80 -13.53
C PRO A 10 25.82 12.56 -14.13
N PRO A 11 25.79 12.93 -15.44
CA PRO A 11 24.62 13.56 -16.06
C PRO A 11 23.37 12.67 -16.05
N GLN A 12 23.51 11.36 -16.28
CA GLN A 12 22.39 10.42 -16.24
C GLN A 12 21.87 10.25 -14.82
N ILE A 13 22.76 10.15 -13.82
CA ILE A 13 22.38 10.10 -12.41
C ILE A 13 21.59 11.35 -12.02
N LEU A 14 22.03 12.54 -12.47
CA LEU A 14 21.32 13.79 -12.24
C LEU A 14 19.93 13.79 -12.89
N ALA A 15 19.84 13.35 -14.16
CA ALA A 15 18.56 13.24 -14.85
C ALA A 15 17.58 12.30 -14.14
N PHE A 16 18.04 11.14 -13.64
CA PHE A 16 17.20 10.22 -12.87
C PHE A 16 16.79 10.78 -11.51
N LYS A 17 17.69 11.50 -10.81
CA LYS A 17 17.36 12.18 -9.55
C LYS A 17 16.33 13.30 -9.75
N ASP A 18 16.43 14.04 -10.83
CA ASP A 18 15.46 15.08 -11.18
C ASP A 18 14.12 14.47 -11.59
N ALA A 19 14.13 13.37 -12.35
CA ALA A 19 12.93 12.61 -12.67
C ALA A 19 12.24 12.06 -11.40
N GLU A 20 13.02 11.52 -10.45
CA GLU A 20 12.51 11.09 -9.14
C GLU A 20 11.83 12.23 -8.38
N ARG A 21 12.46 13.41 -8.35
CA ARG A 21 11.90 14.58 -7.68
C ARG A 21 10.57 15.00 -8.31
N LYS A 22 10.53 15.11 -9.63
CA LYS A 22 9.32 15.46 -10.40
C LYS A 22 8.21 14.43 -10.23
N GLU A 23 8.54 13.13 -10.24
CA GLU A 23 7.60 12.03 -9.96
C GLU A 23 6.96 12.21 -8.58
N ARG A 24 7.78 12.47 -7.55
CA ARG A 24 7.33 12.66 -6.16
C ARG A 24 6.47 13.92 -5.99
N GLU A 25 6.82 15.00 -6.64
CA GLU A 25 6.05 16.25 -6.62
C GLU A 25 4.71 16.07 -7.36
N GLY A 26 4.74 15.41 -8.52
CA GLY A 26 3.57 15.09 -9.32
C GLY A 26 2.54 14.26 -8.57
N ILE A 27 2.96 13.19 -7.87
CA ILE A 27 2.02 12.36 -7.08
C ILE A 27 1.43 13.12 -5.90
N ARG A 28 2.20 14.01 -5.24
CA ARG A 28 1.69 14.85 -4.14
C ARG A 28 0.67 15.86 -4.65
N ALA A 29 0.98 16.58 -5.72
CA ALA A 29 0.07 17.54 -6.34
C ALA A 29 -1.21 16.86 -6.85
N LEU A 30 -1.10 15.67 -7.44
CA LEU A 30 -2.26 14.86 -7.85
C LEU A 30 -3.14 14.52 -6.65
N ARG A 31 -2.56 14.00 -5.56
CA ARG A 31 -3.31 13.68 -4.33
C ARG A 31 -3.99 14.90 -3.75
N GLN A 32 -3.30 16.03 -3.67
CA GLN A 32 -3.86 17.28 -3.14
C GLN A 32 -5.08 17.73 -3.95
N ARG A 33 -4.97 17.73 -5.28
CA ARG A 33 -6.09 18.04 -6.19
C ARG A 33 -7.26 17.07 -6.05
N ASN A 34 -7.00 15.79 -5.85
CA ASN A 34 -8.05 14.78 -5.70
C ASN A 34 -8.73 14.87 -4.33
N MET A 35 -7.97 15.15 -3.27
CA MET A 35 -8.52 15.32 -1.92
C MET A 35 -9.30 16.63 -1.78
N SER A 36 -8.91 17.70 -2.48
CA SER A 36 -9.67 18.96 -2.46
C SER A 36 -11.07 18.83 -3.07
N LYS A 37 -11.33 17.82 -3.91
CA LYS A 37 -12.69 17.50 -4.39
C LYS A 37 -13.67 17.16 -3.26
N VAL A 38 -13.15 16.81 -2.07
CA VAL A 38 -13.92 16.38 -0.90
C VAL A 38 -14.00 17.46 0.19
N MET A 39 -12.99 18.31 0.29
CA MET A 39 -12.78 19.25 1.42
C MET A 39 -13.70 20.49 1.40
N GLY A 40 -14.79 20.46 0.63
CA GLY A 40 -15.78 21.54 0.55
C GLY A 40 -17.02 21.34 1.42
N LYS A 41 -17.05 20.39 2.38
CA LYS A 41 -18.27 20.07 3.15
C LYS A 41 -18.07 19.74 4.63
N GLU A 42 -18.99 20.25 5.43
CA GLU A 42 -19.24 19.94 6.84
C GLU A 42 -19.65 18.46 7.05
N PRO A 43 -19.33 17.86 8.22
CA PRO A 43 -19.69 16.47 8.53
C PRO A 43 -21.20 16.34 8.80
N GLY A 44 -21.95 15.79 7.84
CA GLY A 44 -23.38 15.48 8.00
C GLY A 44 -24.22 15.58 6.73
N GLU A 45 -23.72 16.22 5.68
CA GLU A 45 -24.43 16.28 4.40
C GLU A 45 -23.96 15.19 3.42
N ALA A 46 -24.93 14.57 2.74
CA ALA A 46 -24.65 13.73 1.58
C ALA A 46 -23.80 14.52 0.55
N PRO A 47 -22.87 13.86 -0.17
CA PRO A 47 -22.03 14.51 -1.17
C PRO A 47 -22.92 15.24 -2.18
N THR A 48 -22.78 16.55 -2.30
CA THR A 48 -23.46 17.29 -3.38
C THR A 48 -22.85 16.85 -4.69
N GLN A 49 -23.76 16.47 -5.57
CA GLN A 49 -23.57 16.23 -6.99
C GLN A 49 -22.65 17.29 -7.64
N GLY A 50 -21.66 16.85 -8.41
CA GLY A 50 -20.96 17.71 -9.37
C GLY A 50 -19.42 17.81 -9.32
N GLN A 51 -18.72 17.41 -8.24
CA GLN A 51 -17.24 17.61 -8.16
C GLN A 51 -16.39 16.35 -7.92
N VAL A 52 -17.02 15.23 -7.58
CA VAL A 52 -16.34 13.94 -7.41
C VAL A 52 -16.50 13.14 -8.69
N GLY A 53 -15.52 13.24 -9.59
CA GLY A 53 -15.55 12.59 -10.90
C GLY A 53 -14.96 11.19 -10.87
N CYS A 54 -15.76 10.19 -11.26
CA CYS A 54 -15.29 8.87 -11.62
C CYS A 54 -14.74 8.87 -13.07
N LEU A 55 -14.04 7.82 -13.48
CA LEU A 55 -13.52 7.65 -14.85
C LEU A 55 -14.61 7.65 -15.94
N CYS A 56 -15.88 7.44 -15.58
CA CYS A 56 -17.02 7.54 -16.50
C CYS A 56 -17.47 8.98 -16.76
N GLY A 57 -16.88 9.97 -16.08
CA GLY A 57 -17.25 11.38 -16.18
C GLY A 57 -18.57 11.74 -15.52
N GLN A 58 -19.28 10.76 -14.94
CA GLN A 58 -20.54 10.98 -14.23
C GLN A 58 -20.27 11.45 -12.80
N GLU A 59 -21.26 12.15 -12.26
CA GLU A 59 -21.23 12.66 -10.89
C GLU A 59 -21.23 11.51 -9.86
N ALA A 60 -20.77 11.84 -8.64
CA ALA A 60 -20.85 10.92 -7.52
C ALA A 60 -22.30 10.47 -7.29
N SER A 61 -22.49 9.16 -7.34
CA SER A 61 -23.79 8.52 -7.15
C SER A 61 -23.58 7.11 -6.59
N GLY A 62 -24.41 6.74 -5.62
CA GLY A 62 -24.30 5.43 -4.97
C GLY A 62 -22.95 5.20 -4.26
N PRO A 63 -22.55 3.93 -4.07
CA PRO A 63 -21.32 3.60 -3.35
C PRO A 63 -20.07 3.99 -4.14
N MET A 64 -19.16 4.68 -3.46
CA MET A 64 -17.93 5.24 -4.01
C MET A 64 -16.71 4.63 -3.30
N LEU A 65 -15.65 4.37 -4.06
CA LEU A 65 -14.37 3.83 -3.58
C LEU A 65 -13.27 4.86 -3.77
N GLN A 66 -12.47 5.11 -2.73
CA GLN A 66 -11.30 5.97 -2.83
C GLN A 66 -10.05 5.15 -3.13
N CYS A 67 -9.35 5.50 -4.21
CA CYS A 67 -8.08 4.89 -4.57
C CYS A 67 -6.99 5.27 -3.57
N GLU A 68 -6.27 4.31 -2.99
CA GLU A 68 -5.20 4.62 -2.03
C GLU A 68 -4.00 5.35 -2.63
N LEU A 69 -3.70 5.11 -3.91
CA LEU A 69 -2.52 5.67 -4.53
C LEU A 69 -2.74 7.13 -4.92
N CYS A 70 -3.79 7.43 -5.69
CA CYS A 70 -4.06 8.77 -6.19
C CYS A 70 -5.07 9.57 -5.34
N LYS A 71 -5.76 8.92 -4.40
CA LYS A 71 -6.80 9.52 -3.53
C LYS A 71 -8.04 10.05 -4.27
N ASP A 72 -8.23 9.65 -5.52
CA ASP A 72 -9.44 9.95 -6.31
C ASP A 72 -10.56 8.94 -6.04
N TRP A 73 -11.78 9.29 -6.43
CA TRP A 73 -12.99 8.52 -6.17
C TRP A 73 -13.55 7.87 -7.43
N PHE A 74 -14.08 6.66 -7.28
CA PHE A 74 -14.59 5.86 -8.38
C PHE A 74 -15.84 5.10 -7.96
N HIS A 75 -16.82 4.96 -8.86
CA HIS A 75 -18.00 4.16 -8.57
C HIS A 75 -17.60 2.69 -8.39
N SER A 76 -18.20 2.04 -7.40
CA SER A 76 -18.03 0.60 -7.20
C SER A 76 -18.46 -0.22 -8.42
N SER A 77 -19.36 0.32 -9.26
CA SER A 77 -19.81 -0.30 -10.52
C SER A 77 -18.87 -0.02 -11.70
N CYS A 78 -18.28 1.18 -11.79
CA CYS A 78 -17.34 1.56 -12.87
C CYS A 78 -15.97 0.93 -12.71
N THR A 79 -15.67 0.40 -11.54
CA THR A 79 -14.42 -0.29 -11.27
C THR A 79 -14.74 -1.73 -10.97
N SER A 80 -14.11 -2.65 -11.68
CA SER A 80 -14.05 -4.01 -11.20
C SER A 80 -13.29 -3.93 -9.88
N TYR A 81 -13.99 -4.10 -8.75
CA TYR A 81 -13.34 -4.80 -7.64
C TYR A 81 -12.70 -6.02 -8.31
N PRO A 82 -11.41 -6.33 -8.09
CA PRO A 82 -10.95 -7.65 -8.42
C PRO A 82 -11.81 -8.59 -7.58
N ARG A 83 -12.98 -8.97 -8.10
CA ARG A 83 -13.66 -10.20 -7.78
C ARG A 83 -12.54 -11.19 -7.95
N LEU A 84 -12.00 -11.63 -6.82
CA LEU A 84 -11.14 -12.80 -6.70
C LEU A 84 -11.54 -13.73 -7.82
N SER A 85 -10.75 -13.69 -8.89
CA SER A 85 -11.03 -14.50 -10.06
C SER A 85 -11.02 -15.92 -9.52
N GLN A 86 -12.11 -16.65 -9.75
CA GLN A 86 -12.19 -18.08 -9.48
C GLN A 86 -11.14 -18.88 -10.27
N GLN A 87 -10.17 -18.24 -10.94
CA GLN A 87 -8.91 -18.86 -11.34
C GLN A 87 -7.89 -18.82 -10.20
N ARG A 88 -7.89 -19.92 -9.47
CA ARG A 88 -6.74 -20.45 -8.74
C ARG A 88 -5.50 -20.43 -9.65
N HIS A 89 -4.68 -19.39 -9.53
CA HIS A 89 -3.26 -19.46 -9.84
C HIS A 89 -2.50 -18.86 -8.64
N LEU A 90 -2.17 -19.77 -7.72
CA LEU A 90 -0.96 -19.83 -6.88
C LEU A 90 -0.18 -18.52 -6.70
N ALA A 91 -0.10 -18.05 -5.43
CA ALA A 91 0.88 -17.11 -4.86
C ALA A 91 0.50 -15.62 -4.60
N ALA A 92 -0.77 -15.28 -4.36
CA ALA A 92 -1.14 -13.97 -3.81
C ALA A 92 -1.45 -14.06 -2.31
N TRP A 93 -0.42 -13.91 -1.47
CA TRP A 93 -0.50 -14.00 0.00
C TRP A 93 -1.02 -12.71 0.68
N TRP A 94 -1.58 -11.77 -0.07
CA TRP A 94 -1.99 -10.44 0.41
C TRP A 94 -3.51 -10.18 0.32
N ASP A 95 -4.32 -11.24 0.22
CA ASP A 95 -5.73 -11.16 -0.22
C ASP A 95 -6.78 -10.84 0.86
N TRP A 96 -6.39 -10.31 2.03
CA TRP A 96 -7.35 -10.01 3.11
C TRP A 96 -7.33 -8.57 3.63
N ASP A 97 -6.50 -7.68 3.05
CA ASP A 97 -6.43 -6.26 3.48
C ASP A 97 -6.18 -5.29 2.30
N THR A 98 -6.66 -5.67 1.09
CA THR A 98 -6.36 -4.94 -0.14
C THR A 98 -7.17 -3.66 -0.21
N LYS A 99 -6.56 -2.58 0.27
CA LYS A 99 -7.06 -1.23 0.01
C LYS A 99 -7.22 -0.99 -1.51
N PHE A 100 -8.32 -0.38 -1.92
CA PHE A 100 -8.69 -0.22 -3.33
C PHE A 100 -7.66 0.61 -4.13
N LEU A 101 -7.28 0.10 -5.32
CA LEU A 101 -6.49 0.83 -6.32
C LEU A 101 -7.26 0.92 -7.62
N CYS A 102 -7.39 2.12 -8.18
CA CYS A 102 -8.11 2.31 -9.44
C CYS A 102 -7.35 1.69 -10.63
N PRO A 103 -8.03 1.41 -11.77
CA PRO A 103 -7.40 0.80 -12.94
C PRO A 103 -6.17 1.54 -13.48
N LEU A 104 -6.14 2.87 -13.34
CA LEU A 104 -4.99 3.69 -13.73
C LEU A 104 -3.79 3.47 -12.80
N CYS A 105 -4.04 3.30 -11.50
CA CYS A 105 -3.02 3.04 -10.50
C CYS A 105 -2.59 1.56 -10.47
N LEU A 106 -3.47 0.63 -10.84
CA LEU A 106 -3.16 -0.80 -10.89
C LEU A 106 -2.06 -1.12 -11.93
N ARG A 107 -1.93 -0.32 -12.99
CA ARG A 107 -0.83 -0.47 -13.97
C ARG A 107 0.57 -0.31 -13.37
N SER A 108 0.68 0.20 -12.15
CA SER A 108 1.95 0.36 -11.43
C SER A 108 2.40 -0.89 -10.65
N ARG A 109 1.91 -2.11 -10.97
CA ARG A 109 2.34 -3.35 -10.28
C ARG A 109 3.86 -3.43 -10.30
N ARG A 110 4.44 -3.44 -9.10
CA ARG A 110 5.89 -3.50 -8.94
C ARG A 110 6.36 -4.94 -9.19
N PRO A 111 7.29 -5.18 -10.13
CA PRO A 111 7.93 -6.48 -10.23
C PRO A 111 8.69 -6.80 -8.93
N ARG A 112 8.80 -8.09 -8.60
CA ARG A 112 9.58 -8.53 -7.44
C ARG A 112 11.05 -8.13 -7.61
N LEU A 113 11.72 -7.79 -6.52
CA LEU A 113 13.13 -7.41 -6.55
C LEU A 113 14.00 -8.52 -7.17
N GLU A 114 13.71 -9.78 -6.87
CA GLU A 114 14.38 -10.96 -7.46
C GLU A 114 14.37 -10.95 -8.99
N ILE A 115 13.22 -10.61 -9.59
CA ILE A 115 13.07 -10.53 -11.06
C ILE A 115 13.94 -9.40 -11.60
N ILE A 116 13.90 -8.23 -10.95
CA ILE A 116 14.70 -7.06 -11.35
C ILE A 116 16.20 -7.37 -11.26
N LEU A 117 16.66 -7.98 -10.16
CA LEU A 117 18.06 -8.36 -9.98
C LEU A 117 18.52 -9.37 -11.05
N SER A 118 17.66 -10.33 -11.39
CA SER A 118 17.94 -11.30 -12.45
C SER A 118 18.10 -10.62 -13.82
N LEU A 119 17.24 -9.65 -14.15
CA LEU A 119 17.36 -8.85 -15.37
C LEU A 119 18.66 -8.03 -15.40
N LEU A 120 19.03 -7.43 -14.27
CA LEU A 120 20.27 -6.66 -14.15
C LEU A 120 21.52 -7.53 -14.37
N VAL A 121 21.52 -8.76 -13.85
CA VAL A 121 22.61 -9.74 -14.11
C VAL A 121 22.62 -10.16 -15.58
N ALA A 122 21.46 -10.35 -16.21
CA ALA A 122 21.38 -10.68 -17.64
C ALA A 122 21.91 -9.53 -18.52
N LEU A 123 21.55 -8.28 -18.20
CA LEU A 123 22.02 -7.10 -18.92
C LEU A 123 23.54 -6.94 -18.90
N GLN A 124 24.21 -7.35 -17.82
CA GLN A 124 25.68 -7.30 -17.71
C GLN A 124 26.39 -8.20 -18.73
N LYS A 125 25.71 -9.23 -19.25
CA LYS A 125 26.29 -10.16 -20.23
C LYS A 125 26.23 -9.62 -21.66
N LEU A 126 25.49 -8.54 -21.89
CA LEU A 126 25.37 -7.92 -23.21
C LEU A 126 26.56 -6.96 -23.43
N PRO A 127 27.18 -6.98 -24.63
CA PRO A 127 28.29 -6.09 -24.96
C PRO A 127 27.85 -4.65 -25.23
N VAL A 128 26.55 -4.36 -25.22
CA VAL A 128 25.96 -3.04 -25.50
C VAL A 128 25.44 -2.40 -24.21
N ARG A 129 25.67 -1.09 -24.06
CA ARG A 129 25.09 -0.31 -22.95
C ARG A 129 23.71 0.20 -23.34
N LEU A 130 22.69 -0.17 -22.57
CA LEU A 130 21.31 0.24 -22.78
C LEU A 130 20.90 1.29 -21.73
N PRO A 131 20.34 2.44 -22.12
CA PRO A 131 19.88 3.46 -21.17
C PRO A 131 18.77 2.94 -20.24
N GLU A 132 17.97 1.96 -20.69
CA GLU A 132 16.97 1.27 -19.88
C GLU A 132 17.61 0.45 -18.76
N GLY A 133 18.79 -0.12 -19.00
CA GLY A 133 19.55 -0.86 -17.99
C GLY A 133 20.08 0.04 -16.88
N GLU A 134 20.55 1.24 -17.23
CA GLU A 134 20.97 2.25 -16.26
C GLU A 134 19.80 2.78 -15.45
N ALA A 135 18.66 3.04 -16.10
CA ALA A 135 17.42 3.42 -15.41
C ALA A 135 17.02 2.34 -14.39
N LEU A 136 17.06 1.06 -14.78
CA LEU A 136 16.73 -0.06 -13.90
C LEU A 136 17.68 -0.15 -12.71
N GLN A 137 18.97 0.13 -12.88
CA GLN A 137 19.95 0.18 -11.79
C GLN A 137 19.64 1.29 -10.81
N CYS A 138 19.47 2.53 -11.29
CA CYS A 138 19.12 3.67 -10.44
C CYS A 138 17.81 3.41 -9.67
N LEU A 139 16.81 2.80 -10.31
CA LEU A 139 15.56 2.39 -9.65
C LEU A 139 15.81 1.35 -8.54
N THR A 140 16.68 0.38 -8.78
CA THR A 140 16.99 -0.69 -7.83
C THR A 140 17.79 -0.18 -6.64
N GLU A 141 18.80 0.66 -6.87
CA GLU A 141 19.55 1.36 -5.82
C GLU A 141 18.61 2.20 -4.94
N ARG A 142 17.73 2.99 -5.57
CA ARG A 142 16.69 3.77 -4.87
C ARG A 142 15.81 2.89 -4.00
N ALA A 143 15.38 1.73 -4.51
CA ALA A 143 14.55 0.78 -3.77
C ALA A 143 15.28 0.18 -2.58
N ILE A 144 16.54 -0.23 -2.74
CA ILE A 144 17.37 -0.79 -1.66
C ILE A 144 17.64 0.24 -0.58
N LEU A 145 18.00 1.47 -0.95
CA LEU A 145 18.19 2.57 -0.01
C LEU A 145 16.91 2.91 0.76
N TRP A 146 15.76 2.87 0.08
CA TRP A 146 14.46 3.02 0.74
C TRP A 146 14.20 1.87 1.73
N GLN A 147 14.44 0.61 1.34
CA GLN A 147 14.26 -0.54 2.23
C GLN A 147 15.14 -0.44 3.47
N ASP A 148 16.39 -0.02 3.30
CA ASP A 148 17.31 0.21 4.41
C ASP A 148 16.79 1.29 5.38
N ARG A 149 16.37 2.45 4.85
CA ARG A 149 15.76 3.51 5.66
C ARG A 149 14.51 3.05 6.38
N ALA A 150 13.63 2.30 5.69
CA ALA A 150 12.41 1.76 6.27
C ALA A 150 12.73 0.78 7.41
N ARG A 151 13.68 -0.15 7.21
CA ARG A 151 14.12 -1.06 8.27
C ARG A 151 14.67 -0.31 9.47
N ARG A 152 15.51 0.71 9.26
CA ARG A 152 16.05 1.55 10.35
C ARG A 152 14.96 2.31 11.09
N ALA A 153 13.99 2.89 10.38
CA ALA A 153 12.86 3.57 10.98
C ALA A 153 12.00 2.61 11.84
N MET A 154 11.73 1.41 11.33
CA MET A 154 10.96 0.39 12.06
C MET A 154 11.73 -0.18 13.26
N ALA A 155 13.05 -0.23 13.20
CA ALA A 155 13.93 -0.64 14.30
C ALA A 155 14.24 0.51 15.28
N SER A 156 13.66 1.70 15.09
CA SER A 156 13.86 2.81 16.02
C SER A 156 13.21 2.51 17.37
N LYS A 157 13.87 2.95 18.45
CA LYS A 157 13.40 2.69 19.82
C LYS A 157 11.97 3.18 20.05
N GLU A 158 11.64 4.34 19.51
CA GLU A 158 10.29 4.90 19.59
C GLU A 158 9.25 3.93 18.99
N VAL A 159 9.48 3.45 17.77
CA VAL A 159 8.56 2.53 17.08
C VAL A 159 8.48 1.19 17.81
N THR A 160 9.62 0.62 18.22
CA THR A 160 9.63 -0.67 18.91
C THR A 160 8.91 -0.60 20.26
N THR A 161 9.13 0.47 21.03
CA THR A 161 8.45 0.63 22.33
C THR A 161 6.93 0.77 22.20
N LEU A 162 6.46 1.55 21.22
CA LEU A 162 5.03 1.67 20.94
C LEU A 162 4.44 0.35 20.47
N LEU A 163 5.17 -0.41 19.65
CA LEU A 163 4.73 -1.72 19.19
C LEU A 163 4.59 -2.69 20.35
N ASP A 164 5.56 -2.74 21.26
CA ASP A 164 5.53 -3.58 22.47
C ASP A 164 4.31 -3.23 23.34
N GLN A 165 4.09 -1.93 23.61
CA GLN A 165 2.91 -1.46 24.37
C GLN A 165 1.58 -1.87 23.72
N LEU A 166 1.47 -1.74 22.39
CA LEU A 166 0.28 -2.17 21.65
C LEU A 166 0.07 -3.70 21.73
N THR A 167 1.16 -4.47 21.66
CA THR A 167 1.06 -5.92 21.80
C THR A 167 0.65 -6.34 23.20
N GLU A 168 1.14 -5.67 24.23
CA GLU A 168 0.76 -5.91 25.62
C GLU A 168 -0.72 -5.57 25.85
N LEU A 169 -1.16 -4.39 25.41
CA LEU A 169 -2.56 -3.98 25.52
C LEU A 169 -3.50 -4.96 24.82
N ARG A 170 -3.13 -5.41 23.61
CA ARG A 170 -3.89 -6.43 22.86
C ARG A 170 -3.97 -7.75 23.64
N GLN A 171 -2.88 -8.17 24.27
CA GLN A 171 -2.86 -9.39 25.08
C GLN A 171 -3.71 -9.24 26.35
N GLN A 172 -3.66 -8.08 27.01
CA GLN A 172 -4.49 -7.78 28.18
C GLN A 172 -5.98 -7.82 27.83
N LEU A 173 -6.39 -7.16 26.74
CA LEU A 173 -7.78 -7.18 26.25
C LEU A 173 -8.24 -8.61 25.91
N HIS A 174 -7.39 -9.39 25.24
CA HIS A 174 -7.69 -10.79 24.93
C HIS A 174 -7.85 -11.63 26.20
N ASN A 175 -6.93 -11.51 27.14
CA ASN A 175 -6.97 -12.23 28.41
C ASN A 175 -8.20 -11.85 29.24
N GLN A 176 -8.59 -10.57 29.23
CA GLN A 176 -9.80 -10.10 29.92
C GLN A 176 -11.05 -10.70 29.28
N MET A 177 -11.16 -10.69 27.95
CA MET A 177 -12.26 -11.32 27.22
C MET A 177 -12.38 -12.82 27.55
N VAL A 178 -11.26 -13.54 27.62
CA VAL A 178 -11.23 -14.96 27.99
C VAL A 178 -11.70 -15.17 29.43
N LYS A 179 -11.21 -14.35 30.38
CA LYS A 179 -11.63 -14.41 31.79
C LYS A 179 -13.13 -14.17 31.96
N ASP A 180 -13.67 -13.15 31.29
CA ASP A 180 -15.09 -12.81 31.36
C ASP A 180 -15.95 -13.94 30.78
N THR A 181 -15.50 -14.58 29.70
CA THR A 181 -16.16 -15.73 29.09
C THR A 181 -16.19 -16.95 30.03
N ILE A 182 -15.08 -17.22 30.73
CA ILE A 182 -15.00 -18.32 31.73
C ILE A 182 -15.92 -18.02 32.91
N ALA A 183 -15.89 -16.81 33.45
CA ALA A 183 -16.73 -16.39 34.57
C ALA A 183 -18.22 -16.48 34.25
N LEU A 184 -18.64 -16.13 33.03
CA LEU A 184 -20.01 -16.31 32.54
C LEU A 184 -20.40 -17.80 32.51
N LYS A 185 -19.51 -18.66 32.02
CA LYS A 185 -19.74 -20.11 31.92
C LYS A 185 -19.83 -20.80 33.27
N GLU A 186 -19.04 -20.36 34.25
CA GLU A 186 -19.10 -20.86 35.63
C GLU A 186 -20.39 -20.45 36.34
N ARG A 187 -20.83 -19.19 36.18
CA ARG A 187 -22.13 -18.73 36.71
C ARG A 187 -23.32 -19.48 36.10
N SER A 188 -23.27 -19.83 34.81
CA SER A 188 -24.30 -20.65 34.19
C SER A 188 -24.31 -22.11 34.70
N ARG A 189 -23.16 -22.66 35.09
CA ARG A 189 -23.04 -24.01 35.67
C ARG A 189 -23.53 -24.08 37.10
N THR A 190 -23.19 -23.10 37.94
CA THR A 190 -23.65 -23.05 39.35
C THR A 190 -25.16 -22.79 39.43
N GLY A 191 -25.73 -21.97 38.53
CA GLY A 191 -27.17 -21.78 38.42
C GLY A 191 -27.97 -23.03 38.03
N HIS A 192 -27.36 -24.01 37.37
CA HIS A 192 -28.00 -25.29 37.05
C HIS A 192 -27.98 -26.30 38.22
N HIS A 193 -27.05 -26.17 39.17
CA HIS A 193 -26.95 -27.07 40.32
C HIS A 193 -27.87 -26.71 41.49
N HIS A 194 -28.38 -25.48 41.56
CA HIS A 194 -29.34 -25.04 42.58
C HIS A 194 -30.81 -25.18 42.17
N ARG A 195 -31.10 -25.74 40.99
CA ARG A 195 -32.48 -25.92 40.47
C ARG A 195 -32.94 -27.38 40.44
N LYS A 196 -32.27 -28.27 41.17
CA LYS A 196 -32.68 -29.65 41.43
C LYS A 196 -33.03 -29.84 42.89
#